data_AF-A0A1V5W7N3-F1
#
_entry.id   AF-A0A1V5W7N3-F1
#
_cell.length_a   1.000
_cell.length_b   1.000
_cell.length_c   1.000
_cell.angle_alpha   90.00
_cell.angle_beta   90.00
_cell.angle_gamma   90.00
#
_symmetry.space_group_name_H-M   'P 1'
#
loop_
_entity.id
_entity.type
_entity.pdbx_description
1 polymer ?
#
loop_
_entity_poly.entity_id
_entity_poly.type
_entity_poly.pdbx_seq_one_letter_code
_entity_poly.pdbx_strand_id
1 'polypeptide(L)'
;MPRLGYLSKDEDDFFSRLDELMVLAKNSLEIKRKALENFTANDLYPYTKFYLSGIYERDKKYWGNHFSTIGLVGMNEACLNFLNTDISSVEGKSFALKVLDFMRERIMQFQEETGNFYNLEATPAEGVTYRFARADKEKYPDIKTAGKNDPYYTNSVHLPVSYTDDLFEVLDHQDDLQTKFTGGTVVHLFLGEKIDDIEVVKALVKKIAENYSLPYFTLTPTFSVCPVHGYLPGEHKYCPYDHSPEELLKYGIEADILRKN
;
A
#
# COMPACT_ATOMS: atom_id res chain seq x y z
N MET A 1 -1.59 10.04 6.47
CA MET A 1 -3.02 10.38 6.54
C MET A 1 -3.60 10.29 7.95
N PRO A 2 -3.33 9.26 8.77
CA PRO A 2 -3.96 9.10 10.09
C PRO A 2 -3.73 10.29 11.03
N ARG A 3 -2.46 10.69 11.20
CA ARG A 3 -2.09 11.89 11.97
C ARG A 3 -2.75 13.17 11.45
N LEU A 4 -2.88 13.30 10.12
CA LEU A 4 -3.57 14.44 9.52
C LEU A 4 -5.05 14.44 9.92
N GLY A 5 -5.73 13.30 9.77
CA GLY A 5 -7.13 13.15 10.20
C GLY A 5 -7.33 13.44 11.69
N TYR A 6 -6.44 12.97 12.55
CA TYR A 6 -6.49 13.21 14.00
C TYR A 6 -6.31 14.68 14.39
N LEU A 7 -5.42 15.41 13.70
CA LEU A 7 -5.11 16.79 14.02
C LEU A 7 -6.08 17.82 13.40
N SER A 8 -6.86 17.40 12.41
CA SER A 8 -7.73 18.29 11.66
C SER A 8 -9.04 18.52 12.41
N LYS A 9 -9.47 19.78 12.48
CA LYS A 9 -10.71 20.16 13.19
C LYS A 9 -11.96 20.00 12.34
N ASP A 10 -11.81 20.36 11.07
CA ASP A 10 -12.84 20.36 10.05
C ASP A 10 -12.19 20.07 8.70
N GLU A 11 -13.02 20.03 7.66
CA GLU A 11 -12.59 19.62 6.34
C GLU A 11 -11.67 20.64 5.67
N ASP A 12 -11.91 21.93 5.89
CA ASP A 12 -11.06 23.00 5.35
C ASP A 12 -9.65 22.95 5.99
N ASP A 13 -9.57 22.75 7.32
CA ASP A 13 -8.30 22.56 8.03
C ASP A 13 -7.58 21.29 7.55
N PHE A 14 -8.32 20.20 7.26
CA PHE A 14 -7.75 18.97 6.72
C PHE A 14 -7.07 19.21 5.36
N PHE A 15 -7.79 19.81 4.40
CA PHE A 15 -7.26 20.03 3.06
C PHE A 15 -6.15 21.08 3.04
N SER A 16 -6.24 22.12 3.89
CA SER A 16 -5.16 23.09 4.03
C SER A 16 -3.87 22.43 4.54
N ARG A 17 -3.96 21.59 5.58
CA ARG A 17 -2.79 20.85 6.10
C ARG A 17 -2.28 19.81 5.10
N LEU A 18 -3.17 19.17 4.35
CA LEU A 18 -2.78 18.25 3.29
C LEU A 18 -1.96 18.98 2.23
N ASP A 19 -2.38 20.17 1.81
CA ASP A 19 -1.61 21.00 0.87
C ASP A 19 -0.20 21.29 1.39
N GLU A 20 -0.09 21.75 2.64
CA GLU A 20 1.20 22.04 3.27
C GLU A 20 2.13 20.81 3.24
N LEU A 21 1.60 19.62 3.56
CA LEU A 21 2.34 18.36 3.50
C LEU A 21 2.75 18.00 2.08
N MET A 22 1.88 18.22 1.09
CA MET A 22 2.17 17.97 -0.33
C MET A 22 3.24 18.91 -0.87
N VAL A 23 3.19 20.20 -0.53
CA VAL A 23 4.22 21.19 -0.88
C VAL A 23 5.55 20.81 -0.24
N LEU A 24 5.55 20.37 1.03
CA LEU A 24 6.76 19.87 1.69
C LEU A 24 7.34 18.64 0.97
N ALA A 25 6.49 17.69 0.57
CA ALA A 25 6.90 16.52 -0.19
C ALA A 25 7.53 16.92 -1.55
N LYS A 26 6.88 17.81 -2.30
CA LYS A 26 7.41 18.37 -3.55
C LYS A 26 8.81 18.96 -3.35
N ASN A 27 8.95 19.86 -2.37
CA ASN A 27 10.22 20.52 -2.09
C ASN A 27 11.33 19.51 -1.76
N SER A 28 11.01 18.49 -0.95
CA SER A 28 11.95 17.40 -0.63
C SER A 28 12.36 16.61 -1.87
N LEU A 29 11.41 16.29 -2.75
CA LEU A 29 11.66 15.54 -4.00
C LEU A 29 12.52 16.35 -4.97
N GLU A 30 12.27 17.66 -5.12
CA GLU A 30 13.09 18.54 -5.96
C GLU A 30 14.52 18.69 -5.45
N ILE A 31 14.71 18.82 -4.12
CA ILE A 31 16.04 18.83 -3.50
C ILE A 31 16.77 17.51 -3.81
N LYS A 32 16.09 16.37 -3.66
CA LYS A 32 16.66 15.06 -3.96
C LYS A 32 17.03 14.93 -5.43
N ARG A 33 16.17 15.36 -6.35
CA ARG A 33 16.42 15.35 -7.79
C ARG A 33 17.66 16.17 -8.14
N LYS A 34 17.78 17.38 -7.60
CA LYS A 34 18.97 18.23 -7.79
C LYS A 34 20.25 17.54 -7.30
N ALA A 35 20.19 16.87 -6.15
CA ALA A 35 21.33 16.12 -5.63
C ALA A 35 21.72 14.95 -6.56
N LEU A 36 20.73 14.20 -7.06
CA LEU A 36 20.96 13.09 -8.00
C LEU A 36 21.57 13.56 -9.32
N GLU A 37 21.09 14.67 -9.89
CA GLU A 37 21.69 15.27 -11.09
C GLU A 37 23.16 15.64 -10.85
N ASN A 38 23.46 16.29 -9.72
CA ASN A 38 24.81 16.67 -9.36
C ASN A 38 25.72 15.45 -9.18
N PHE A 39 25.27 14.41 -8.48
CA PHE A 39 26.04 13.19 -8.29
C PHE A 39 26.29 12.44 -9.61
N THR A 40 25.30 12.36 -10.49
CA THR A 40 25.49 11.79 -11.83
C THR A 40 26.49 12.60 -12.65
N ALA A 41 26.41 13.94 -12.61
CA ALA A 41 27.35 14.81 -13.32
C ALA A 41 28.81 14.61 -12.84
N ASN A 42 29.01 14.43 -11.53
CA ASN A 42 30.32 14.19 -10.90
C ASN A 42 30.75 12.71 -10.89
N ASP A 43 30.20 11.88 -11.78
CA ASP A 43 30.62 10.48 -11.99
C ASP A 43 30.47 9.55 -10.78
N LEU A 44 29.59 9.88 -9.82
CA LEU A 44 29.26 8.99 -8.70
C LEU A 44 28.32 7.84 -9.11
N TYR A 45 27.69 7.94 -10.28
CA TYR A 45 26.82 6.91 -10.87
C TYR A 45 27.24 6.59 -12.31
N PRO A 46 28.44 6.02 -12.54
CA PRO A 46 29.03 5.93 -13.88
C PRO A 46 28.21 5.06 -14.84
N TYR A 47 27.68 3.93 -14.39
CA TYR A 47 26.81 3.07 -15.21
C TYR A 47 25.50 3.78 -15.56
N THR A 48 24.84 4.39 -14.58
CA THR A 48 23.59 5.13 -14.80
C THR A 48 23.80 6.32 -15.73
N LYS A 49 24.89 7.08 -15.54
CA LYS A 49 25.29 8.19 -16.43
C LYS A 49 25.44 7.72 -17.87
N PHE A 50 26.07 6.57 -18.09
CA PHE A 50 26.22 5.98 -19.42
C PHE A 50 24.86 5.67 -20.07
N TYR A 51 23.96 4.96 -19.37
CA TYR A 51 22.66 4.58 -19.93
C TYR A 51 21.68 5.75 -20.07
N LEU A 52 21.83 6.80 -19.27
CA LEU A 52 21.01 8.01 -19.36
C LEU A 52 21.63 9.11 -20.25
N SER A 53 22.76 8.83 -20.91
CA SER A 53 23.47 9.80 -21.76
C SER A 53 22.58 10.40 -22.86
N GLY A 54 21.79 9.58 -23.55
CA GLY A 54 20.87 10.05 -24.59
C GLY A 54 19.75 10.96 -24.06
N ILE A 55 19.30 10.76 -22.81
CA ILE A 55 18.33 11.64 -22.16
C ILE A 55 18.99 12.97 -21.83
N TYR A 56 20.21 12.93 -21.29
CA TYR A 56 20.98 14.14 -21.00
C TYR A 56 21.29 14.94 -22.27
N GLU A 57 21.62 14.29 -23.38
CA GLU A 57 21.87 14.96 -24.66
C GLU A 57 20.64 15.75 -25.13
N ARG A 58 19.45 15.17 -24.98
CA ARG A 58 18.15 15.76 -25.37
C ARG A 58 17.70 16.87 -24.41
N ASP A 59 17.67 16.58 -23.11
CA ASP A 59 16.97 17.40 -22.11
C ASP A 59 17.89 18.16 -21.15
N LYS A 60 19.21 17.93 -21.24
CA LYS A 60 20.24 18.45 -20.31
C LYS A 60 19.99 18.08 -18.83
N LYS A 61 19.25 17.00 -18.61
CA LYS A 61 18.96 16.38 -17.31
C LYS A 61 19.09 14.86 -17.46
N TYR A 62 19.75 14.18 -16.54
CA TYR A 62 19.82 12.71 -16.57
C TYR A 62 18.50 12.06 -16.16
N TRP A 63 17.84 12.62 -15.15
CA TRP A 63 16.68 12.02 -14.49
C TRP A 63 15.35 12.60 -14.98
N GLY A 64 15.34 13.34 -16.10
CA GLY A 64 14.17 14.05 -16.62
C GLY A 64 12.92 13.18 -16.86
N ASN A 65 13.10 11.91 -17.22
CA ASN A 65 12.00 10.97 -17.48
C ASN A 65 11.54 10.18 -16.24
N HIS A 66 12.11 10.43 -15.06
CA HIS A 66 11.77 9.70 -13.83
C HIS A 66 10.74 10.47 -13.00
N PHE A 67 9.72 9.79 -12.51
CA PHE A 67 8.69 10.38 -11.67
C PHE A 67 9.20 10.72 -10.27
N SER A 68 8.75 11.85 -9.76
CA SER A 68 8.77 12.21 -8.34
C SER A 68 7.49 11.69 -7.69
N THR A 69 7.60 10.64 -6.88
CA THR A 69 6.41 9.98 -6.31
C THR A 69 5.98 10.61 -5.00
N ILE A 70 4.70 10.98 -4.92
CA ILE A 70 4.02 11.30 -3.66
C ILE A 70 3.03 10.17 -3.38
N GLY A 71 3.09 9.63 -2.18
CA GLY A 71 2.22 8.53 -1.77
C GLY A 71 1.54 8.79 -0.43
N LEU A 72 0.59 7.93 -0.10
CA LEU A 72 -0.18 8.00 1.13
C LEU A 72 -0.29 6.62 1.79
N VAL A 73 -0.54 6.61 3.10
CA VAL A 73 -0.81 5.42 3.89
C VAL A 73 -1.82 5.73 4.97
N GLY A 74 -2.64 4.75 5.34
CA GLY A 74 -3.58 4.81 6.46
C GLY A 74 -4.81 5.66 6.19
N MET A 75 -5.42 5.56 5.01
CA MET A 75 -6.67 6.30 4.75
C MET A 75 -7.82 5.77 5.61
N ASN A 76 -7.88 4.46 5.88
CA ASN A 76 -8.82 3.89 6.82
C ASN A 76 -8.73 4.56 8.21
N GLU A 77 -7.54 4.63 8.78
CA GLU A 77 -7.37 5.28 10.08
C GLU A 77 -7.52 6.80 10.01
N ALA A 78 -7.27 7.43 8.86
CA ALA A 78 -7.62 8.84 8.67
C ALA A 78 -9.12 9.06 8.79
N CYS A 79 -9.94 8.21 8.15
CA CYS A 79 -11.40 8.24 8.31
C CYS A 79 -11.80 8.02 9.77
N LEU A 80 -11.22 7.01 10.43
CA LEU A 80 -11.54 6.71 11.84
C LEU A 80 -11.25 7.89 12.77
N ASN A 81 -10.13 8.57 12.56
CA ASN A 81 -9.70 9.69 13.39
C ASN A 81 -10.45 10.99 13.07
N PHE A 82 -10.82 11.22 11.82
CA PHE A 82 -11.44 12.47 11.37
C PHE A 82 -12.98 12.41 11.36
N LEU A 83 -13.55 11.37 10.75
CA LEU A 83 -14.98 11.20 10.53
C LEU A 83 -15.67 10.36 11.61
N ASN A 84 -14.88 9.66 12.45
CA ASN A 84 -15.37 8.64 13.37
C ASN A 84 -16.07 7.44 12.70
N THR A 85 -15.85 7.24 11.40
CA THR A 85 -16.25 6.06 10.63
C THR A 85 -15.05 5.53 9.83
N ASP A 86 -15.09 4.30 9.36
CA ASP A 86 -14.01 3.71 8.57
C ASP A 86 -14.19 3.96 7.06
N ILE A 87 -13.20 3.55 6.27
CA ILE A 87 -13.21 3.76 4.80
C ILE A 87 -14.31 2.95 4.10
N SER A 88 -14.79 1.84 4.69
CA SER A 88 -15.80 0.98 4.08
C SER A 88 -17.19 1.63 4.04
N SER A 89 -17.43 2.58 4.94
CA SER A 89 -18.65 3.37 4.94
C SER A 89 -18.78 4.27 3.71
N VAL A 90 -20.01 4.56 3.29
CA VAL A 90 -20.27 5.47 2.14
C VAL A 90 -19.60 6.83 2.34
N GLU A 91 -19.64 7.35 3.57
CA GLU A 91 -19.00 8.62 3.93
C GLU A 91 -17.47 8.51 3.86
N GLY A 92 -16.88 7.47 4.44
CA GLY A 92 -15.43 7.24 4.42
C GLY A 92 -14.87 7.05 3.01
N LYS A 93 -15.54 6.25 2.17
CA LYS A 93 -15.17 6.06 0.77
C LYS A 93 -15.25 7.36 -0.02
N SER A 94 -16.34 8.12 0.15
CA SER A 94 -16.53 9.41 -0.50
C SER A 94 -15.46 10.42 -0.10
N PHE A 95 -15.10 10.47 1.19
CA PHE A 95 -14.01 11.29 1.69
C PHE A 95 -12.66 10.87 1.10
N ALA A 96 -12.35 9.57 1.07
CA ALA A 96 -11.11 9.05 0.47
C ALA A 96 -10.99 9.45 -1.02
N LEU A 97 -12.07 9.34 -1.80
CA LEU A 97 -12.10 9.80 -3.19
C LEU A 97 -11.81 11.30 -3.31
N LYS A 98 -12.45 12.13 -2.47
CA LYS A 98 -12.22 13.58 -2.44
C LYS A 98 -10.77 13.92 -2.13
N VAL A 99 -10.16 13.20 -1.19
CA VAL A 99 -8.74 13.35 -0.86
C VAL A 99 -7.83 12.96 -2.02
N LEU A 100 -8.11 11.83 -2.68
CA LEU A 100 -7.33 11.40 -3.84
C LEU A 100 -7.43 12.40 -5.00
N ASP A 101 -8.63 12.93 -5.28
CA ASP A 101 -8.82 13.93 -6.33
C ASP A 101 -8.06 15.23 -6.03
N PHE A 102 -8.12 15.71 -4.78
CA PHE A 102 -7.31 16.85 -4.35
C PHE A 102 -5.80 16.60 -4.55
N MET A 103 -5.31 15.42 -4.14
CA MET A 103 -3.89 15.09 -4.31
C MET A 103 -3.48 15.00 -5.78
N ARG A 104 -4.36 14.47 -6.65
CA ARG A 104 -4.11 14.41 -8.10
C ARG A 104 -4.01 15.81 -8.70
N GLU A 105 -4.92 16.71 -8.36
CA GLU A 105 -4.91 18.09 -8.85
C GLU A 105 -3.61 18.82 -8.43
N ARG A 106 -3.18 18.66 -7.18
CA ARG A 106 -1.92 19.24 -6.70
C ARG A 106 -0.69 18.65 -7.39
N ILE A 107 -0.69 17.34 -7.63
CA ILE A 107 0.37 16.69 -8.41
C ILE A 107 0.44 17.27 -9.83
N MET A 108 -0.69 17.49 -10.51
CA MET A 108 -0.71 18.11 -11.83
C MET A 108 -0.11 19.52 -11.80
N GLN A 109 -0.49 20.33 -10.82
CA GLN A 109 0.07 21.68 -10.63
C GLN A 109 1.59 21.63 -10.37
N PHE A 110 2.07 20.67 -9.58
CA PHE A 110 3.51 20.51 -9.36
C PHE A 110 4.28 20.14 -10.63
N GLN A 111 3.68 19.36 -11.53
CA GLN A 111 4.29 19.07 -12.83
C GLN A 111 4.42 20.33 -13.69
N GLU A 112 3.37 21.17 -13.72
CA GLU A 112 3.39 22.44 -14.46
C GLU A 112 4.40 23.43 -13.87
N GLU A 113 4.44 23.55 -12.54
CA GLU A 113 5.35 24.45 -11.83
C GLU A 113 6.83 24.09 -12.01
N THR A 114 7.15 22.79 -11.95
CA THR A 114 8.55 22.31 -11.89
C THR A 114 9.08 21.83 -13.23
N GLY A 115 8.19 21.48 -14.16
CA GLY A 115 8.52 20.82 -15.41
C GLY A 115 9.06 19.39 -15.24
N ASN A 116 8.90 18.78 -14.06
CA ASN A 116 9.26 17.37 -13.81
C ASN A 116 8.00 16.51 -13.70
N PHE A 117 8.11 15.21 -13.96
CA PHE A 117 7.00 14.28 -13.81
C PHE A 117 6.74 13.93 -12.34
N TYR A 118 5.47 13.86 -11.96
CA TYR A 118 4.99 13.48 -10.64
C TYR A 118 3.87 12.46 -10.76
N ASN A 119 3.77 11.55 -9.80
CA ASN A 119 2.68 10.58 -9.75
C ASN A 119 2.19 10.36 -8.31
N LEU A 120 0.95 9.90 -8.22
CA LEU A 120 0.32 9.47 -6.98
C LEU A 120 0.46 7.95 -6.88
N GLU A 121 1.04 7.45 -5.80
CA GLU A 121 1.26 6.02 -5.59
C GLU A 121 0.59 5.51 -4.31
N ALA A 122 -0.01 4.33 -4.41
CA ALA A 122 -0.40 3.52 -3.28
C ALA A 122 0.87 2.87 -2.70
N THR A 123 1.55 3.59 -1.80
CA THR A 123 2.83 3.18 -1.23
C THR A 123 2.70 1.80 -0.58
N PRO A 124 3.56 0.81 -0.89
CA PRO A 124 3.52 -0.52 -0.25
C PRO A 124 3.71 -0.50 1.28
N ALA A 125 4.44 0.52 1.77
CA ALA A 125 4.55 0.91 3.18
C ALA A 125 4.96 -0.19 4.19
N GLU A 126 5.58 -1.29 3.74
CA GLU A 126 5.92 -2.48 4.56
C GLU A 126 6.54 -2.15 5.92
N GLY A 127 7.59 -1.31 5.95
CA GLY A 127 8.20 -0.85 7.20
C GLY A 127 7.60 0.43 7.78
N VAL A 128 6.94 1.24 6.93
CA VAL A 128 6.45 2.57 7.30
C VAL A 128 5.18 2.49 8.13
N THR A 129 4.31 1.52 7.83
CA THR A 129 3.01 1.34 8.49
C THR A 129 3.17 1.23 10.03
N TYR A 130 3.98 0.29 10.51
CA TYR A 130 4.25 0.11 11.93
C TYR A 130 5.06 1.26 12.53
N ARG A 131 6.01 1.83 11.77
CA ARG A 131 6.87 2.91 12.27
C ARG A 131 6.06 4.17 12.54
N PHE A 132 5.18 4.56 11.61
CA PHE A 132 4.32 5.73 11.78
C PHE A 132 3.29 5.51 12.88
N ALA A 133 2.61 4.36 12.89
CA ALA A 133 1.61 4.06 13.91
C ALA A 133 2.19 4.05 15.33
N ARG A 134 3.38 3.45 15.54
CA ARG A 134 4.06 3.49 16.84
C ARG A 134 4.47 4.89 17.27
N ALA A 135 5.08 5.66 16.36
CA ALA A 135 5.48 7.04 16.66
C ALA A 135 4.26 7.95 16.92
N ASP A 136 3.14 7.69 16.25
CA ASP A 136 1.87 8.36 16.50
C ASP A 136 1.28 8.00 17.85
N LYS A 137 1.25 6.71 18.22
CA LYS A 137 0.78 6.27 19.54
C LYS A 137 1.61 6.81 20.69
N GLU A 138 2.92 6.95 20.51
CA GLU A 138 3.79 7.56 21.52
C GLU A 138 3.45 9.04 21.75
N LYS A 139 3.15 9.77 20.66
CA LYS A 139 2.88 11.21 20.71
C LYS A 139 1.42 11.55 21.06
N TYR A 140 0.49 10.74 20.58
CA TYR A 140 -0.96 10.91 20.67
C TYR A 140 -1.58 9.56 21.11
N PRO A 141 -1.59 9.23 22.42
CA PRO A 141 -1.98 7.90 22.90
C PRO A 141 -3.38 7.44 22.46
N ASP A 142 -4.30 8.39 22.28
CA ASP A 142 -5.70 8.24 21.89
C ASP A 142 -5.93 8.18 20.37
N ILE A 143 -4.91 8.41 19.53
CA ILE A 143 -5.04 8.28 18.08
C ILE A 143 -5.46 6.85 17.71
N LYS A 144 -6.44 6.71 16.82
CA LYS A 144 -6.93 5.41 16.37
C LYS A 144 -5.95 4.81 15.36
N THR A 145 -5.52 3.58 15.62
CA THR A 145 -4.66 2.77 14.76
C THR A 145 -5.27 1.37 14.63
N ALA A 146 -4.90 0.62 13.59
CA ALA A 146 -5.15 -0.81 13.57
C ALA A 146 -4.15 -1.53 14.49
N GLY A 147 -4.46 -2.78 14.88
CA GLY A 147 -3.62 -3.56 15.80
C GLY A 147 -3.73 -3.11 17.27
N LYS A 148 -3.85 -4.08 18.19
CA LYS A 148 -3.96 -3.80 19.64
C LYS A 148 -2.59 -3.63 20.30
N ASN A 149 -1.75 -4.67 20.20
CA ASN A 149 -0.42 -4.69 20.80
C ASN A 149 0.63 -4.09 19.87
N ASP A 150 0.51 -4.37 18.57
CA ASP A 150 1.41 -3.91 17.53
C ASP A 150 0.63 -2.96 16.60
N PRO A 151 0.65 -1.64 16.86
CA PRO A 151 -0.14 -0.70 16.09
C PRO A 151 0.42 -0.56 14.68
N TYR A 152 -0.49 -0.53 13.70
CA TYR A 152 -0.18 -0.33 12.29
C TYR A 152 -1.26 0.50 11.59
N TYR A 153 -0.96 0.93 10.37
CA TYR A 153 -1.87 1.62 9.47
C TYR A 153 -2.21 0.77 8.25
N THR A 154 -3.49 0.78 7.87
CA THR A 154 -3.97 0.07 6.70
C THR A 154 -3.31 0.65 5.44
N ASN A 155 -2.90 -0.22 4.52
CA ASN A 155 -2.10 0.21 3.38
C ASN A 155 -2.88 1.16 2.47
N SER A 156 -2.28 2.30 2.13
CA SER A 156 -2.86 3.27 1.19
C SER A 156 -4.35 3.57 1.44
N VAL A 157 -5.23 3.14 0.53
CA VAL A 157 -6.71 3.24 0.60
C VAL A 157 -7.40 1.88 0.65
N HIS A 158 -6.67 0.84 1.08
CA HIS A 158 -7.22 -0.50 1.17
C HIS A 158 -8.27 -0.57 2.28
N LEU A 159 -9.16 -1.54 2.15
CA LEU A 159 -9.98 -2.00 3.26
C LEU A 159 -9.08 -2.62 4.35
N PRO A 160 -9.50 -2.59 5.63
CA PRO A 160 -8.85 -3.35 6.68
C PRO A 160 -8.74 -4.84 6.31
N VAL A 161 -7.63 -5.49 6.70
CA VAL A 161 -7.30 -6.87 6.28
C VAL A 161 -8.42 -7.87 6.59
N SER A 162 -9.13 -7.70 7.70
CA SER A 162 -10.19 -8.60 8.15
C SER A 162 -11.60 -8.06 7.88
N TYR A 163 -11.77 -7.22 6.87
CA TYR A 163 -13.06 -6.57 6.60
C TYR A 163 -14.09 -7.54 5.99
N THR A 164 -13.72 -8.25 4.93
CA THR A 164 -14.60 -9.21 4.24
C THR A 164 -13.77 -10.29 3.55
N ASP A 165 -14.34 -11.49 3.43
CA ASP A 165 -13.81 -12.58 2.61
C ASP A 165 -14.41 -12.59 1.19
N ASP A 166 -15.41 -11.72 0.92
CA ASP A 166 -16.01 -11.60 -0.41
C ASP A 166 -15.14 -10.73 -1.32
N LEU A 167 -14.52 -11.39 -2.31
CA LEU A 167 -13.68 -10.73 -3.30
C LEU A 167 -14.43 -9.66 -4.08
N PHE A 168 -15.70 -9.87 -4.40
CA PHE A 168 -16.48 -8.90 -5.17
C PHE A 168 -16.80 -7.65 -4.36
N GLU A 169 -17.05 -7.80 -3.04
CA GLU A 169 -17.20 -6.65 -2.15
C GLU A 169 -15.91 -5.80 -2.10
N VAL A 170 -14.74 -6.46 -2.03
CA VAL A 170 -13.44 -5.77 -2.10
C VAL A 170 -13.28 -5.06 -3.44
N LEU A 171 -13.60 -5.73 -4.55
CA LEU A 171 -13.48 -5.16 -5.90
C LEU A 171 -14.39 -3.95 -6.08
N ASP A 172 -15.69 -4.07 -5.74
CA ASP A 172 -16.68 -2.99 -5.81
C ASP A 172 -16.27 -1.77 -4.97
N HIS A 173 -15.69 -2.02 -3.80
CA HIS A 173 -15.17 -0.95 -2.97
C HIS A 173 -13.92 -0.29 -3.56
N GLN A 174 -12.98 -1.08 -4.08
CA GLN A 174 -11.65 -0.60 -4.45
C GLN A 174 -11.58 0.00 -5.87
N ASP A 175 -12.47 -0.36 -6.79
CA ASP A 175 -12.33 -0.02 -8.20
C ASP A 175 -12.08 1.48 -8.48
N ASP A 176 -13.00 2.33 -8.04
CA ASP A 176 -12.92 3.77 -8.23
C ASP A 176 -11.76 4.42 -7.46
N LEU A 177 -11.47 3.98 -6.25
CA LEU A 177 -10.34 4.46 -5.45
C LEU A 177 -9.00 4.20 -6.17
N GLN A 178 -8.84 3.00 -6.72
CA GLN A 178 -7.56 2.57 -7.26
C GLN A 178 -7.25 3.20 -8.62
N THR A 179 -8.28 3.54 -9.40
CA THR A 179 -8.13 4.33 -10.64
C THR A 179 -7.66 5.77 -10.41
N LYS A 180 -7.63 6.24 -9.16
CA LYS A 180 -7.09 7.57 -8.83
C LYS A 180 -5.56 7.60 -8.78
N PHE A 181 -4.91 6.47 -8.59
CA PHE A 181 -3.44 6.40 -8.60
C PHE A 181 -2.92 6.48 -10.04
N THR A 182 -1.91 7.32 -10.26
CA THR A 182 -1.26 7.51 -11.57
C THR A 182 0.12 6.87 -11.63
N GLY A 183 0.64 6.40 -10.49
CA GLY A 183 1.85 5.62 -10.36
C GLY A 183 1.54 4.14 -10.19
N GLY A 184 1.97 3.57 -9.06
CA GLY A 184 1.68 2.19 -8.70
C GLY A 184 0.44 2.05 -7.82
N THR A 185 -0.35 1.02 -8.09
CA THR A 185 -1.31 0.46 -7.14
C THR A 185 -1.46 -1.05 -7.35
N VAL A 186 -1.96 -1.76 -6.34
CA VAL A 186 -2.28 -3.19 -6.40
C VAL A 186 -3.43 -3.51 -5.45
N VAL A 187 -4.43 -4.25 -5.94
CA VAL A 187 -5.46 -4.86 -5.09
C VAL A 187 -5.13 -6.33 -4.86
N HIS A 188 -4.93 -6.72 -3.61
CA HIS A 188 -4.71 -8.11 -3.24
C HIS A 188 -6.04 -8.80 -2.95
N LEU A 189 -6.38 -9.80 -3.76
CA LEU A 189 -7.53 -10.66 -3.56
C LEU A 189 -7.05 -11.96 -2.91
N PHE A 190 -7.20 -12.06 -1.59
CA PHE A 190 -6.78 -13.22 -0.81
C PHE A 190 -7.78 -14.37 -1.01
N LEU A 191 -7.28 -15.53 -1.41
CA LEU A 191 -8.07 -16.74 -1.59
C LEU A 191 -7.80 -17.69 -0.42
N GLY A 192 -8.85 -18.34 0.10
CA GLY A 192 -8.72 -19.30 1.20
C GLY A 192 -7.78 -20.46 0.88
N GLU A 193 -7.89 -21.05 -0.31
CA GLU A 193 -6.95 -22.07 -0.79
C GLU A 193 -6.64 -21.88 -2.27
N LYS A 194 -5.67 -22.64 -2.77
CA LYS A 194 -5.33 -22.66 -4.18
C LYS A 194 -6.51 -23.19 -5.00
N ILE A 195 -6.87 -22.46 -6.05
CA ILE A 195 -7.83 -22.93 -7.05
C ILE A 195 -7.09 -23.90 -8.00
N ASP A 196 -7.47 -25.18 -7.99
CA ASP A 196 -6.84 -26.19 -8.86
C ASP A 196 -7.41 -26.19 -10.29
N ASP A 197 -8.65 -25.75 -10.46
CA ASP A 197 -9.27 -25.66 -11.78
C ASP A 197 -8.83 -24.37 -12.52
N ILE A 198 -8.01 -24.55 -13.56
CA ILE A 198 -7.49 -23.46 -14.38
C ILE A 198 -8.61 -22.68 -15.09
N GLU A 199 -9.72 -23.33 -15.45
CA GLU A 199 -10.83 -22.66 -16.15
C GLU A 199 -11.57 -21.73 -15.19
N VAL A 200 -11.66 -22.08 -13.91
CA VAL A 200 -12.20 -21.19 -12.85
C VAL A 200 -11.32 -19.96 -12.69
N VAL A 201 -9.99 -20.12 -12.62
CA VAL A 201 -9.06 -18.99 -12.51
C VAL A 201 -9.16 -18.06 -13.72
N LYS A 202 -9.18 -18.62 -14.94
CA LYS A 202 -9.33 -17.83 -16.17
C LYS A 202 -10.66 -17.08 -16.20
N ALA A 203 -11.76 -17.73 -15.82
CA ALA A 203 -13.07 -17.12 -15.76
C ALA A 203 -13.10 -15.96 -14.74
N LEU A 204 -12.48 -16.13 -13.57
CA LEU A 204 -12.37 -15.08 -12.56
C LEU A 204 -11.55 -13.89 -13.06
N VAL A 205 -10.35 -14.12 -13.61
CA VAL A 205 -9.49 -13.06 -14.17
C VAL A 205 -10.23 -12.31 -15.28
N LYS A 206 -10.88 -13.03 -16.19
CA LYS A 206 -11.68 -12.43 -17.26
C LYS A 206 -12.82 -11.59 -16.70
N LYS A 207 -13.58 -12.12 -15.73
CA LYS A 207 -14.68 -11.39 -15.09
C LYS A 207 -14.19 -10.10 -14.42
N ILE A 208 -13.04 -10.14 -13.74
CA ILE A 208 -12.48 -8.94 -13.11
C ILE A 208 -12.09 -7.92 -14.20
N ALA A 209 -11.33 -8.34 -15.20
CA ALA A 209 -10.85 -7.46 -16.26
C ALA A 209 -11.96 -6.86 -17.15
N GLU A 210 -13.10 -7.55 -17.30
CA GLU A 210 -14.23 -7.07 -18.10
C GLU A 210 -15.18 -6.13 -17.33
N ASN A 211 -15.22 -6.22 -15.99
CA ASN A 211 -16.21 -5.49 -15.18
C ASN A 211 -15.61 -4.38 -14.30
N TYR A 212 -14.29 -4.36 -14.10
CA TYR A 212 -13.60 -3.40 -13.23
C TYR A 212 -12.50 -2.66 -14.00
N SER A 213 -12.22 -1.44 -13.58
CA SER A 213 -11.17 -0.56 -14.15
C SER A 213 -9.84 -0.63 -13.40
N LEU A 214 -9.70 -1.59 -12.47
CA LEU A 214 -8.51 -1.78 -11.66
C LEU A 214 -7.22 -1.87 -12.51
N PRO A 215 -6.21 -1.02 -12.25
CA PRO A 215 -4.95 -1.07 -12.99
C PRO A 215 -4.15 -2.37 -12.78
N TYR A 216 -4.21 -2.91 -11.56
CA TYR A 216 -3.48 -4.11 -11.17
C TYR A 216 -4.12 -4.81 -9.98
N PHE A 217 -4.30 -6.13 -10.10
CA PHE A 217 -4.81 -6.99 -9.04
C PHE A 217 -4.01 -8.30 -8.97
N THR A 218 -3.99 -8.93 -7.80
CA THR A 218 -3.38 -10.25 -7.60
C THR A 218 -4.39 -11.23 -7.03
N LEU A 219 -4.32 -12.49 -7.45
CA LEU A 219 -4.98 -13.60 -6.77
C LEU A 219 -3.96 -14.28 -5.86
N THR A 220 -4.16 -14.19 -4.55
CA THR A 220 -3.18 -14.64 -3.56
C THR A 220 -3.75 -15.81 -2.77
N PRO A 221 -3.48 -17.07 -3.15
CA PRO A 221 -3.92 -18.22 -2.39
C PRO A 221 -3.13 -18.38 -1.09
N THR A 222 -3.82 -18.83 -0.05
CA THR A 222 -3.19 -19.19 1.21
C THR A 222 -2.55 -20.57 1.11
N PHE A 223 -1.33 -20.69 1.63
CA PHE A 223 -0.61 -21.94 1.76
C PHE A 223 0.23 -21.93 3.02
N SER A 224 0.50 -23.12 3.56
CA SER A 224 1.39 -23.33 4.70
C SER A 224 2.63 -24.08 4.25
N VAL A 225 3.75 -23.92 4.94
CA VAL A 225 4.99 -24.63 4.61
C VAL A 225 5.39 -25.53 5.77
N CYS A 226 5.45 -26.83 5.49
CA CYS A 226 6.03 -27.82 6.39
C CYS A 226 7.50 -28.08 6.00
N PRO A 227 8.45 -28.11 6.95
CA PRO A 227 9.85 -28.45 6.66
C PRO A 227 10.06 -29.85 6.07
N VAL A 228 9.09 -30.75 6.26
CA VAL A 228 9.09 -32.13 5.75
C VAL A 228 8.27 -32.24 4.46
N HIS A 229 7.02 -31.79 4.50
CA HIS A 229 6.05 -31.99 3.41
C HIS A 229 6.00 -30.85 2.38
N GLY A 230 6.76 -29.77 2.58
CA GLY A 230 6.78 -28.64 1.66
C GLY A 230 5.49 -27.81 1.70
N TYR A 231 5.01 -27.39 0.53
CA TYR A 231 3.82 -26.53 0.39
C TYR A 231 2.53 -27.31 0.62
N LEU A 232 1.70 -26.80 1.53
CA LEU A 232 0.39 -27.33 1.90
C LEU A 232 -0.68 -26.31 1.48
N PRO A 233 -1.75 -26.72 0.78
CA PRO A 233 -2.84 -25.80 0.43
C PRO A 233 -3.58 -25.36 1.70
N GLY A 234 -3.85 -24.06 1.82
CA GLY A 234 -4.59 -23.47 2.93
C GLY A 234 -3.75 -23.13 4.17
N GLU A 235 -4.44 -22.61 5.19
CA GLU A 235 -3.85 -22.23 6.49
C GLU A 235 -3.86 -23.42 7.45
N HIS A 236 -2.67 -23.87 7.86
CA HIS A 236 -2.46 -24.99 8.76
C HIS A 236 -1.51 -24.57 9.88
N LYS A 237 -2.03 -24.45 11.11
CA LYS A 237 -1.19 -24.19 12.29
C LYS A 237 -0.24 -25.37 12.59
N TYR A 238 -0.68 -26.59 12.32
CA TYR A 238 0.10 -27.82 12.39
C TYR A 238 -0.04 -28.58 11.09
N CYS A 239 1.03 -29.21 10.60
CA CYS A 239 0.97 -29.96 9.35
C CYS A 239 -0.01 -31.15 9.48
N PRO A 240 -0.94 -31.32 8.52
CA PRO A 240 -2.00 -32.34 8.61
C PRO A 240 -1.53 -33.74 8.21
N TYR A 241 -0.28 -33.90 7.79
CA TYR A 241 0.32 -35.17 7.39
C TYR A 241 1.13 -35.80 8.53
N ASP A 242 1.31 -37.11 8.48
CA ASP A 242 2.06 -37.86 9.49
C ASP A 242 3.55 -37.51 9.46
N HIS A 243 4.18 -37.42 10.64
CA HIS A 243 5.62 -37.19 10.78
C HIS A 243 6.23 -38.33 11.57
N SER A 244 7.44 -38.74 11.20
CA SER A 244 8.22 -39.68 11.98
C SER A 244 8.65 -39.07 13.33
N PRO A 245 8.96 -39.89 14.35
CA PRO A 245 9.45 -39.38 15.63
C PRO A 245 10.72 -38.52 15.51
N GLU A 246 11.61 -38.83 14.57
CA GLU A 246 12.84 -38.07 14.32
C GLU A 246 12.55 -36.68 13.74
N GLU A 247 11.57 -36.59 12.82
CA GLU A 247 11.13 -35.31 12.24
C GLU A 247 10.44 -34.42 13.27
N LEU A 248 9.61 -35.00 14.14
CA LEU A 248 8.99 -34.27 15.25
C LEU A 248 10.03 -33.76 16.24
N LEU A 249 11.08 -34.54 16.53
CA LEU A 249 12.16 -34.10 17.42
C LEU A 249 12.98 -32.97 16.80
N LYS A 250 13.11 -32.94 15.47
CA LYS A 250 13.91 -31.94 14.74
C LYS A 250 13.14 -30.65 14.41
N TYR A 251 11.88 -30.75 13.99
CA TYR A 251 11.09 -29.64 13.46
C TYR A 251 9.80 -29.38 14.22
N GLY A 252 9.40 -30.30 15.10
CA GLY A 252 8.20 -30.13 15.93
C GLY A 252 8.36 -28.95 16.88
N ILE A 253 7.24 -28.33 17.19
CA ILE A 253 7.14 -27.28 18.20
C ILE A 253 6.37 -27.89 19.35
N GLU A 254 6.88 -27.78 20.58
CA GLU A 254 6.10 -28.11 21.77
C GLU A 254 4.89 -27.19 21.83
N ALA A 255 3.72 -27.73 21.52
CA ALA A 255 2.47 -27.02 21.66
C ALA A 255 1.95 -27.23 23.07
N ASP A 256 1.70 -26.14 23.80
CA ASP A 256 0.84 -26.19 24.98
C ASP A 256 -0.55 -26.60 24.52
N ILE A 257 -0.82 -27.91 24.56
CA ILE A 257 -2.17 -28.43 24.45
C ILE A 257 -2.87 -28.01 25.73
N LEU A 258 -3.41 -26.78 25.76
CA LEU A 258 -4.46 -26.40 26.69
C LEU A 258 -5.54 -27.46 26.53
N ARG A 259 -5.58 -28.38 27.50
CA ARG A 259 -6.62 -29.40 27.65
C ARG A 259 -7.96 -28.67 27.63
N LYS A 260 -8.61 -28.64 26.46
CA LYS A 260 -10.06 -28.44 26.39
C LYS A 260 -10.69 -29.70 26.98
N ASN A 261 -10.98 -29.64 28.29
CA ASN A 261 -12.06 -30.42 28.89
C ASN A 261 -13.36 -29.68 28.63
#